data_AF-A0A1G7RYV2-F1
#
_entry.id   AF-A0A1G7RYV2-F1
#
_cell.length_a   1.000
_cell.length_b   1.000
_cell.length_c   1.000
_cell.angle_alpha   90.00
_cell.angle_beta   90.00
_cell.angle_gamma   90.00
#
_symmetry.space_group_name_H-M   'P 1'
#
loop_
_entity.id
_entity.type
_entity.pdbx_description
1 polymer ?
#
loop_
_entity_poly.entity_id
_entity_poly.type
_entity_poly.pdbx_seq_one_letter_code
_entity_poly.pdbx_strand_id
1 'polypeptide(L)'
;MFPLKTFVSERRAANLLGQIRWRDGVYCPRCRAESAIRYGSYREFQRYLCKDCGRTFNDKTGTVFEYSSVPLRKWYLAIYTYIRLNTSIRQLDAELAVSYKTVYRRVQRFLRALDAPRPQLEGPVEIDELYVNAGKKGRERDRPSRSRGLSTRGRGTYHEDKPPVFILADRGSGETYVHPAKAADESTIRLLLGDRQQESLTVYTDGFRAYEPLDGDDAFDRQYVVHGEGEYADGDVHVNTCESHASLARRWLSPHRGVSKDKLTPYLRASQLRKRVRRKPGDEALKTILETAL
;
A
#
# COMPACT_ATOMS: atom_id res chain seq x y z
N MET A 1 -23.09 1.66 -2.45
CA MET A 1 -23.36 2.12 -3.83
C MET A 1 -22.05 2.16 -4.62
N PHE A 2 -22.01 1.70 -5.87
CA PHE A 2 -20.81 1.71 -6.73
C PHE A 2 -20.75 3.04 -7.54
N PRO A 3 -19.57 3.69 -7.74
CA PRO A 3 -19.44 5.02 -8.40
C PRO A 3 -19.75 5.07 -9.91
N LEU A 4 -20.80 4.41 -10.39
CA LEU A 4 -21.11 4.24 -11.81
C LEU A 4 -21.13 5.57 -12.58
N LYS A 5 -21.73 6.60 -11.98
CA LYS A 5 -21.84 7.95 -12.53
C LYS A 5 -20.47 8.54 -12.92
N THR A 6 -19.42 8.26 -12.15
CA THR A 6 -18.06 8.74 -12.38
C THR A 6 -17.34 7.88 -13.41
N PHE A 7 -17.57 6.56 -13.40
CA PHE A 7 -16.91 5.63 -14.33
C PHE A 7 -17.43 5.69 -15.77
N VAL A 8 -18.64 6.21 -15.99
CA VAL A 8 -19.23 6.36 -17.33
C VAL A 8 -19.02 7.75 -17.95
N SER A 9 -18.55 8.74 -17.19
CA SER A 9 -18.45 10.13 -17.67
C SER A 9 -17.05 10.72 -17.43
N GLU A 10 -16.33 11.00 -18.52
CA GLU A 10 -15.00 11.62 -18.43
C GLU A 10 -15.06 13.00 -17.78
N ARG A 11 -16.10 13.79 -18.09
CA ARG A 11 -16.33 15.10 -17.46
C ARG A 11 -16.51 14.99 -15.95
N ARG A 12 -17.26 13.99 -15.45
CA ARG A 12 -17.40 13.78 -13.99
C ARG A 12 -16.09 13.35 -13.35
N ALA A 13 -15.33 12.48 -14.03
CA ALA A 13 -14.01 12.07 -13.55
C ALA A 13 -13.02 13.26 -13.49
N ALA A 14 -13.00 14.12 -14.52
CA ALA A 14 -12.18 15.33 -14.54
C ALA A 14 -12.59 16.32 -13.44
N ASN A 15 -13.88 16.56 -13.25
CA ASN A 15 -14.40 17.42 -12.18
C ASN A 15 -14.00 16.88 -10.79
N LEU A 16 -14.11 15.57 -10.55
CA LEU A 16 -13.68 14.96 -9.30
C LEU A 16 -12.18 15.15 -9.07
N LEU A 17 -11.36 14.99 -10.11
CA LEU A 17 -9.91 15.26 -10.01
C LEU A 17 -9.63 16.69 -9.57
N GLY A 18 -10.28 17.66 -10.23
CA GLY A 18 -10.10 19.09 -9.90
C GLY A 18 -10.55 19.41 -8.47
N GLN A 19 -11.68 18.85 -8.03
CA GLN A 19 -12.18 19.03 -6.66
C GLN A 19 -11.24 18.49 -5.59
N ILE A 20 -10.66 17.30 -5.82
CA ILE A 20 -9.71 16.72 -4.87
C ILE A 20 -8.42 17.55 -4.85
N ARG A 21 -7.91 17.88 -6.03
CA ARG A 21 -6.59 18.47 -6.18
C ARG A 21 -6.51 19.92 -5.73
N TRP A 22 -7.58 20.68 -5.96
CA TRP A 22 -7.63 22.12 -5.69
C TRP A 22 -8.59 22.46 -4.56
N ARG A 23 -8.76 21.54 -3.60
CA ARG A 23 -9.58 21.75 -2.41
C ARG A 23 -9.12 23.00 -1.64
N ASP A 24 -7.81 23.18 -1.53
CA ASP A 24 -7.19 24.25 -0.74
C ASP A 24 -6.66 25.41 -1.61
N GLY A 25 -7.17 25.51 -2.84
CA GLY A 25 -6.73 26.52 -3.82
C GLY A 25 -5.84 25.96 -4.93
N VAL A 26 -5.71 26.73 -6.01
CA VAL A 26 -4.93 26.34 -7.19
C VAL A 26 -3.50 26.86 -7.06
N TYR A 27 -2.54 25.96 -7.07
CA TYR A 27 -1.11 26.32 -7.06
C TYR A 27 -0.37 25.69 -8.24
N CYS A 28 0.75 26.30 -8.63
CA CYS A 28 1.60 25.79 -9.69
C CYS A 28 2.35 24.53 -9.22
N PRO A 29 2.18 23.36 -9.88
CA PRO A 29 2.84 22.12 -9.46
C PRO A 29 4.37 22.13 -9.61
N ARG A 30 4.94 23.15 -10.26
CA ARG A 30 6.37 23.27 -10.54
C ARG A 30 7.08 24.22 -9.58
N CYS A 31 6.54 25.41 -9.38
CA CYS A 31 7.15 26.46 -8.55
C CYS A 31 6.39 26.71 -7.24
N ARG A 32 5.28 26.01 -7.00
CA ARG A 32 4.41 26.12 -5.80
C ARG A 32 3.74 27.48 -5.59
N ALA A 33 3.92 28.42 -6.50
CA ALA A 33 3.21 29.69 -6.50
C ALA A 33 1.69 29.54 -6.58
N GLU A 34 0.97 30.34 -5.81
CA GLU A 34 -0.51 30.44 -5.82
C GLU A 34 -1.03 31.41 -6.89
N SER A 35 -0.13 32.10 -7.59
CA SER A 35 -0.43 33.05 -8.67
C SER A 35 -0.85 32.34 -9.98
N ALA A 36 -1.86 31.49 -9.93
CA ALA A 36 -2.36 30.74 -11.08
C ALA A 36 -3.69 31.33 -11.58
N ILE A 37 -3.76 31.65 -12.88
CA ILE A 37 -5.00 32.11 -13.52
C ILE A 37 -5.57 31.03 -14.45
N ARG A 38 -6.89 31.03 -14.65
CA ARG A 38 -7.53 30.19 -15.68
C ARG A 38 -7.05 30.62 -17.06
N TYR A 39 -6.72 29.65 -17.91
CA TYR A 39 -6.15 29.86 -19.24
C TYR A 39 -6.83 28.97 -20.29
N GLY A 40 -8.16 29.11 -20.38
CA GLY A 40 -9.02 28.27 -21.22
C GLY A 40 -9.11 26.82 -20.73
N SER A 41 -9.66 25.95 -21.57
CA SER A 41 -9.78 24.52 -21.30
C SER A 41 -9.30 23.71 -22.50
N TYR A 42 -9.00 22.43 -22.27
CA TYR A 42 -8.76 21.48 -23.35
C TYR A 42 -9.48 20.17 -23.04
N ARG A 43 -10.46 19.84 -23.89
CA ARG A 43 -11.43 18.77 -23.65
C ARG A 43 -12.15 19.00 -22.30
N GLU A 44 -12.12 18.03 -21.40
CA GLU A 44 -12.76 18.10 -20.08
C GLU A 44 -11.93 18.80 -19.01
N PHE A 45 -10.70 19.24 -19.33
CA PHE A 45 -9.73 19.72 -18.33
C PHE A 45 -9.55 21.23 -18.36
N GLN A 46 -9.59 21.86 -17.18
CA GLN A 46 -9.22 23.25 -17.00
C GLN A 46 -7.71 23.42 -17.19
N ARG A 47 -7.31 24.44 -17.96
CA ARG A 47 -5.90 24.85 -18.06
C ARG A 47 -5.67 26.07 -17.17
N TYR A 48 -4.50 26.11 -16.56
CA TYR A 48 -4.03 27.21 -15.74
C TYR A 48 -2.71 27.73 -16.30
N LEU A 49 -2.47 29.03 -16.16
CA LEU A 49 -1.18 29.68 -16.42
C LEU A 49 -0.64 30.18 -15.09
N CYS A 50 0.56 29.73 -14.73
CA CYS A 50 1.29 30.29 -13.59
C CYS A 50 1.90 31.64 -14.01
N LYS A 51 1.63 32.70 -13.23
CA LYS A 51 2.19 34.03 -13.46
C LYS A 51 3.67 34.12 -13.12
N ASP A 52 4.13 33.37 -12.11
CA ASP A 52 5.53 33.45 -11.66
C ASP A 52 6.50 32.72 -12.60
N CYS A 53 6.15 31.52 -13.07
CA CYS A 53 7.03 30.74 -13.94
C CYS A 53 6.62 30.72 -15.42
N GLY A 54 5.51 31.38 -15.78
CA GLY A 54 5.00 31.48 -17.15
C GLY A 54 4.54 30.16 -17.78
N ARG A 55 4.52 29.04 -17.05
CA ARG A 55 4.17 27.72 -17.59
C ARG A 55 2.69 27.39 -17.40
N THR A 56 2.11 26.68 -18.36
CA THR A 56 0.74 26.16 -18.24
C THR A 56 0.69 24.78 -17.59
N PHE A 57 -0.36 24.50 -16.84
CA PHE A 57 -0.65 23.19 -16.24
C PHE A 57 -2.16 22.90 -16.25
N ASN A 58 -2.55 21.67 -15.92
CA ASN A 58 -3.94 21.25 -15.73
C ASN A 58 -4.06 20.31 -14.54
N ASP A 59 -5.27 19.80 -14.29
CA ASP A 59 -5.61 18.92 -13.16
C ASP A 59 -4.82 17.60 -13.15
N LYS A 60 -4.21 17.18 -14.27
CA LYS A 60 -3.37 15.97 -14.35
C LYS A 60 -1.87 16.24 -14.19
N THR A 61 -1.41 17.48 -14.34
CA THR A 61 0.03 17.81 -14.30
C THR A 61 0.65 17.38 -12.97
N GLY A 62 1.77 16.65 -12.97
CA GLY A 62 2.42 16.18 -11.74
C GLY A 62 1.70 15.03 -10.99
N THR A 63 0.57 14.52 -11.49
CA THR A 63 -0.16 13.42 -10.83
C THR A 63 0.13 12.07 -11.48
N VAL A 64 -0.33 10.98 -10.88
CA VAL A 64 -0.26 9.61 -11.47
C VAL A 64 -0.97 9.51 -12.84
N PHE A 65 -1.88 10.44 -13.14
CA PHE A 65 -2.65 10.49 -14.40
C PHE A 65 -1.95 11.27 -15.52
N GLU A 66 -0.83 11.94 -15.23
CA GLU A 66 -0.10 12.72 -16.21
C GLU A 66 0.39 11.88 -17.40
N TYR A 67 0.38 12.47 -18.60
CA TYR A 67 0.80 11.83 -19.86
C TYR A 67 0.07 10.51 -20.17
N SER A 68 -1.12 10.29 -19.61
CA SER A 68 -1.93 9.11 -19.91
C SER A 68 -2.85 9.36 -21.10
N SER A 69 -2.78 8.47 -22.09
CA SER A 69 -3.71 8.44 -23.22
C SER A 69 -5.04 7.75 -22.87
N VAL A 70 -5.07 6.99 -21.78
CA VAL A 70 -6.29 6.31 -21.32
C VAL A 70 -7.14 7.29 -20.51
N PRO A 71 -8.46 7.38 -20.78
CA PRO A 71 -9.39 8.28 -20.08
C PRO A 71 -9.40 8.08 -18.55
N LEU A 72 -9.60 9.16 -17.80
CA LEU A 72 -9.70 9.12 -16.33
C LEU A 72 -10.80 8.19 -15.85
N ARG A 73 -11.95 8.17 -16.52
CA ARG A 73 -13.06 7.29 -16.13
C ARG A 73 -12.66 5.81 -16.10
N LYS A 74 -11.81 5.38 -17.06
CA LYS A 74 -11.25 4.03 -17.12
C LYS A 74 -10.20 3.83 -16.02
N TRP A 75 -9.35 4.83 -15.75
CA TRP A 75 -8.38 4.73 -14.66
C TRP A 75 -9.01 4.65 -13.28
N TYR A 76 -10.05 5.45 -13.04
CA TYR A 76 -10.76 5.46 -11.78
C TYR A 76 -11.41 4.10 -11.53
N LEU A 77 -12.04 3.53 -12.56
CA LEU A 77 -12.52 2.15 -12.49
C LEU A 77 -11.38 1.18 -12.18
N ALA A 78 -10.25 1.29 -12.90
CA ALA A 78 -9.11 0.38 -12.74
C ALA A 78 -8.52 0.39 -11.32
N ILE A 79 -8.23 1.57 -10.76
CA ILE A 79 -7.65 1.68 -9.42
C ILE A 79 -8.68 1.31 -8.34
N TYR A 80 -9.95 1.66 -8.56
CA TYR A 80 -11.03 1.31 -7.64
C TYR A 80 -11.21 -0.20 -7.54
N THR A 81 -11.30 -0.91 -8.68
CA THR A 81 -11.48 -2.36 -8.68
C THR A 81 -10.21 -3.09 -8.25
N TYR A 82 -9.02 -2.59 -8.64
CA TYR A 82 -7.75 -3.10 -8.16
C TYR A 82 -7.67 -3.08 -6.63
N ILE A 83 -7.90 -1.92 -6.01
CA ILE A 83 -7.81 -1.77 -4.55
C ILE A 83 -8.97 -2.47 -3.85
N ARG A 84 -10.21 -2.17 -4.22
CA ARG A 84 -11.37 -2.61 -3.44
C ARG A 84 -11.74 -4.07 -3.70
N LEU A 85 -11.72 -4.49 -4.96
CA LEU A 85 -12.16 -5.81 -5.41
C LEU A 85 -11.00 -6.80 -5.60
N ASN A 86 -9.75 -6.37 -5.41
CA ASN A 86 -8.56 -7.22 -5.55
C ASN A 86 -8.43 -7.82 -6.97
N THR A 87 -8.78 -7.01 -7.99
CA THR A 87 -8.77 -7.44 -9.38
C THR A 87 -7.34 -7.56 -9.92
N SER A 88 -7.04 -8.63 -10.65
CA SER A 88 -5.71 -8.82 -11.25
C SER A 88 -5.49 -7.88 -12.45
N ILE A 89 -4.23 -7.56 -12.75
CA ILE A 89 -3.89 -6.71 -13.91
C ILE A 89 -4.33 -7.34 -15.24
N ARG A 90 -4.38 -8.69 -15.31
CA ARG A 90 -4.88 -9.47 -16.45
C ARG A 90 -6.41 -9.53 -16.57
N GLN A 91 -7.13 -9.13 -15.54
CA GLN A 91 -8.56 -8.90 -15.65
C GLN A 91 -8.80 -7.45 -16.07
N LEU A 92 -8.04 -6.51 -15.49
CA LEU A 92 -8.15 -5.09 -15.83
C LEU A 92 -7.86 -4.80 -17.31
N ASP A 93 -6.89 -5.46 -17.94
CA ASP A 93 -6.59 -5.25 -19.36
C ASP A 93 -7.73 -5.73 -20.28
N ALA A 94 -8.31 -6.89 -19.97
CA ALA A 94 -9.49 -7.43 -20.65
C ALA A 94 -10.71 -6.53 -20.48
N GLU A 95 -11.07 -6.19 -19.23
CA GLU A 95 -12.26 -5.39 -18.91
C GLU A 95 -12.19 -3.95 -19.43
N LEU A 96 -10.99 -3.35 -19.47
CA LEU A 96 -10.81 -1.97 -19.93
C LEU A 96 -10.58 -1.87 -21.44
N ALA A 97 -10.35 -3.01 -22.12
CA ALA A 97 -9.85 -3.08 -23.49
C ALA A 97 -8.61 -2.19 -23.69
N VAL A 98 -7.62 -2.33 -22.79
CA VAL A 98 -6.35 -1.60 -22.81
C VAL A 98 -5.21 -2.61 -22.69
N SER A 99 -4.12 -2.44 -23.44
CA SER A 99 -3.02 -3.40 -23.38
C SER A 99 -2.46 -3.62 -21.96
N TYR A 100 -2.15 -4.88 -21.63
CA TYR A 100 -1.54 -5.29 -20.36
C TYR A 100 -0.39 -4.37 -19.94
N LYS A 101 0.54 -4.06 -20.87
CA LYS A 101 1.70 -3.21 -20.61
C LYS A 101 1.30 -1.80 -20.17
N THR A 102 0.20 -1.26 -20.68
CA THR A 102 -0.30 0.07 -20.32
C THR A 102 -0.95 0.05 -18.94
N VAL A 103 -1.83 -0.93 -18.68
CA VAL A 103 -2.46 -1.11 -17.36
C VAL A 103 -1.40 -1.34 -16.29
N TYR A 104 -0.46 -2.28 -16.53
CA TYR A 104 0.64 -2.58 -15.62
C TYR A 104 1.44 -1.33 -15.28
N ARG A 105 1.93 -0.57 -16.27
CA ARG A 105 2.74 0.64 -16.00
C ARG A 105 1.99 1.67 -15.15
N ARG A 106 0.68 1.81 -15.37
CA ARG A 106 -0.15 2.82 -14.72
C ARG A 106 -0.56 2.42 -13.32
N VAL A 107 -0.95 1.16 -13.11
CA VAL A 107 -1.13 0.59 -11.78
C VAL A 107 0.17 0.69 -10.99
N GLN A 108 1.32 0.32 -11.56
CA GLN A 108 2.61 0.46 -10.88
C GLN A 108 2.97 1.92 -10.56
N ARG A 109 2.60 2.89 -11.41
CA ARG A 109 2.77 4.32 -11.11
C ARG A 109 1.91 4.73 -9.92
N PHE A 110 0.64 4.30 -9.90
CA PHE A 110 -0.27 4.52 -8.78
C PHE A 110 0.27 3.90 -7.48
N LEU A 111 0.67 2.62 -7.49
CA LEU A 111 1.19 1.94 -6.29
C LEU A 111 2.45 2.58 -5.72
N ARG A 112 3.30 3.17 -6.57
CA ARG A 112 4.50 3.90 -6.12
C ARG A 112 4.19 5.26 -5.50
N ALA A 113 3.06 5.87 -5.87
CA ALA A 113 2.60 7.12 -5.30
C ALA A 113 1.91 6.93 -3.95
N LEU A 114 1.55 5.69 -3.58
CA LEU A 114 1.04 5.40 -2.25
C LEU A 114 2.17 5.54 -1.22
N ASP A 115 1.96 6.40 -0.24
CA ASP A 115 2.87 6.55 0.89
C ASP A 115 2.89 5.29 1.76
N ALA A 116 4.05 5.03 2.38
CA ALA A 116 4.11 4.10 3.51
C ALA A 116 3.74 4.89 4.76
N PRO A 117 2.65 4.55 5.46
CA PRO A 117 2.49 5.04 6.82
C PRO A 117 3.69 4.52 7.64
N ARG A 118 4.38 5.44 8.30
CA ARG A 118 5.34 5.07 9.33
C ARG A 118 4.54 4.67 10.58
N PRO A 119 4.87 3.57 11.25
CA PRO A 119 4.27 3.24 12.53
C PRO A 119 4.47 4.40 13.50
N GLN A 120 3.40 4.85 14.14
CA GLN A 120 3.44 5.77 15.28
C GLN A 120 2.67 5.07 16.38
N LEU A 121 3.40 4.43 17.28
CA LEU A 121 2.85 3.40 18.16
C LEU A 121 2.38 4.01 19.50
N GLU A 122 1.12 3.77 19.84
CA GLU A 122 0.54 4.14 21.14
C GLU A 122 0.68 3.02 22.16
N GLY A 123 0.51 1.76 21.75
CA GLY A 123 0.66 0.59 22.60
C GLY A 123 -0.61 0.18 23.35
N PRO A 124 -0.71 -1.08 23.82
CA PRO A 124 0.18 -2.21 23.53
C PRO A 124 0.20 -2.63 22.05
N VAL A 125 1.32 -3.19 21.57
CA VAL A 125 1.49 -3.55 20.14
C VAL A 125 1.68 -5.05 19.98
N GLU A 126 0.90 -5.67 19.09
CA GLU A 126 1.21 -7.00 18.57
C GLU A 126 2.19 -6.88 17.40
N ILE A 127 3.21 -7.73 17.37
CA ILE A 127 4.12 -7.87 16.23
C ILE A 127 4.35 -9.34 15.90
N ASP A 128 4.20 -9.68 14.62
CA ASP A 128 4.43 -11.03 14.09
C ASP A 128 4.87 -10.94 12.63
N GLU A 129 5.49 -12.00 12.11
CA GLU A 129 5.98 -12.10 10.75
C GLU A 129 5.26 -13.15 9.89
N LEU A 130 5.00 -12.78 8.64
CA LEU A 130 4.68 -13.74 7.59
C LEU A 130 5.76 -13.79 6.52
N TYR A 131 6.02 -14.99 6.01
CA TYR A 131 6.95 -15.19 4.91
C TYR A 131 6.20 -15.35 3.59
N VAL A 132 6.53 -14.52 2.62
CA VAL A 132 5.84 -14.46 1.32
C VAL A 132 6.76 -14.92 0.22
N ASN A 133 6.31 -15.87 -0.61
CA ASN A 133 7.02 -16.27 -1.82
C ASN A 133 7.03 -15.11 -2.83
N ALA A 134 8.18 -14.47 -3.02
CA ALA A 134 8.36 -13.30 -3.87
C ALA A 134 9.64 -13.43 -4.71
N GLY A 135 9.48 -13.74 -6.00
CA GLY A 135 10.59 -14.00 -6.93
C GLY A 135 11.35 -12.75 -7.38
N LYS A 136 12.17 -12.90 -8.43
CA LYS A 136 12.92 -11.81 -9.10
C LYS A 136 12.25 -11.32 -10.40
N LYS A 137 10.91 -11.35 -10.50
CA LYS A 137 10.21 -11.04 -11.77
C LYS A 137 10.55 -9.63 -12.26
N GLY A 138 10.92 -9.53 -13.54
CA GLY A 138 11.29 -8.27 -14.17
C GLY A 138 12.75 -7.86 -13.94
N ARG A 139 13.58 -8.73 -13.36
CA ARG A 139 15.04 -8.64 -13.44
C ARG A 139 15.58 -9.57 -14.53
N GLU A 140 16.80 -9.28 -14.97
CA GLU A 140 17.63 -10.26 -15.66
C GLU A 140 17.83 -11.47 -14.74
N ARG A 141 17.77 -12.66 -15.32
CA ARG A 141 17.76 -13.91 -14.55
C ARG A 141 19.20 -14.32 -14.29
N ASP A 142 19.55 -14.44 -13.02
CA ASP A 142 20.81 -15.03 -12.58
C ASP A 142 20.74 -16.56 -12.43
N ARG A 143 19.59 -17.15 -12.74
CA ARG A 143 19.33 -18.59 -12.70
C ARG A 143 18.21 -19.02 -13.66
N PRO A 144 18.17 -20.30 -14.09
CA PRO A 144 17.05 -20.84 -14.83
C PRO A 144 15.71 -20.64 -14.11
N SER A 145 14.61 -20.60 -14.87
CA SER A 145 13.27 -20.60 -14.24
C SER A 145 13.10 -21.85 -13.40
N ARG A 146 12.58 -21.68 -12.18
CA ARG A 146 12.10 -22.81 -11.38
C ARG A 146 10.94 -23.48 -12.12
N SER A 147 10.96 -24.81 -12.19
CA SER A 147 9.88 -25.61 -12.79
C SER A 147 8.58 -25.54 -11.97
N ARG A 148 8.69 -25.28 -10.66
CA ARG A 148 7.57 -25.08 -9.73
C ARG A 148 7.81 -23.86 -8.83
N GLY A 149 6.74 -23.36 -8.20
CA GLY A 149 6.84 -22.34 -7.17
C GLY A 149 7.64 -22.82 -5.95
N LEU A 150 8.11 -21.87 -5.13
CA LEU A 150 8.72 -22.18 -3.83
C LEU A 150 7.74 -23.03 -2.99
N SER A 151 8.16 -24.24 -2.62
CA SER A 151 7.35 -25.19 -1.87
C SER A 151 7.76 -25.34 -0.41
N THR A 152 8.86 -24.69 -0.01
CA THR A 152 9.37 -24.77 1.37
C THR A 152 8.37 -24.12 2.32
N ARG A 153 7.87 -24.90 3.28
CA ARG A 153 7.02 -24.40 4.37
C ARG A 153 7.85 -23.60 5.37
N GLY A 154 7.18 -22.85 6.25
CA GLY A 154 7.86 -22.12 7.34
C GLY A 154 8.53 -20.82 6.91
N ARG A 155 9.66 -20.50 7.54
CA ARG A 155 10.43 -19.25 7.33
C ARG A 155 11.23 -19.27 6.02
N GLY A 156 11.92 -18.17 5.72
CA GLY A 156 12.83 -18.06 4.59
C GLY A 156 13.52 -16.69 4.55
N THR A 157 14.42 -16.52 3.58
CA THR A 157 15.21 -15.27 3.49
C THR A 157 14.87 -14.44 2.25
N TYR A 158 15.27 -13.17 2.26
CA TYR A 158 15.19 -12.33 1.06
C TYR A 158 15.98 -12.94 -0.10
N HIS A 159 17.13 -13.57 0.16
CA HIS A 159 17.98 -14.19 -0.87
C HIS A 159 17.31 -15.41 -1.53
N GLU A 160 16.56 -16.18 -0.76
CA GLU A 160 15.83 -17.37 -1.23
C GLU A 160 14.55 -17.03 -2.00
N ASP A 161 14.21 -15.75 -2.13
CA ASP A 161 12.94 -15.23 -2.69
C ASP A 161 11.74 -15.45 -1.76
N LYS A 162 11.98 -15.45 -0.45
CA LYS A 162 10.93 -15.61 0.56
C LYS A 162 11.12 -14.60 1.70
N PRO A 163 11.04 -13.29 1.42
CA PRO A 163 11.26 -12.25 2.42
C PRO A 163 10.23 -12.31 3.58
N PRO A 164 10.64 -11.90 4.79
CA PRO A 164 9.72 -11.62 5.87
C PRO A 164 8.89 -10.37 5.57
N VAL A 165 7.66 -10.38 6.05
CA VAL A 165 6.75 -9.24 6.10
C VAL A 165 6.27 -9.15 7.52
N PHE A 166 6.59 -8.06 8.20
CA PHE A 166 6.10 -7.80 9.55
C PHE A 166 4.69 -7.22 9.49
N ILE A 167 3.85 -7.70 10.40
CA ILE A 167 2.57 -7.09 10.73
C ILE A 167 2.72 -6.50 12.12
N LEU A 168 2.39 -5.21 12.26
CA LEU A 168 2.27 -4.57 13.55
C LEU A 168 0.81 -4.18 13.73
N ALA A 169 0.18 -4.62 14.80
CA ALA A 169 -1.16 -4.17 15.18
C ALA A 169 -1.05 -3.39 16.49
N ASP A 170 -1.23 -2.08 16.41
CA ASP A 170 -1.25 -1.22 17.58
C ASP A 170 -2.65 -1.23 18.16
N ARG A 171 -2.78 -1.79 19.36
CA ARG A 171 -4.09 -1.92 20.04
C ARG A 171 -4.57 -0.59 20.61
N GLY A 172 -3.66 0.33 20.93
CA GLY A 172 -3.99 1.66 21.43
C GLY A 172 -4.70 2.50 20.37
N SER A 173 -4.05 2.66 19.20
CA SER A 173 -4.60 3.44 18.09
C SER A 173 -5.59 2.66 17.21
N GLY A 174 -5.56 1.32 17.25
CA GLY A 174 -6.30 0.44 16.34
C GLY A 174 -5.73 0.38 14.91
N GLU A 175 -4.59 1.04 14.65
CA GLU A 175 -3.93 1.00 13.35
C GLU A 175 -3.16 -0.32 13.14
N THR A 176 -2.93 -0.65 11.87
CA THR A 176 -2.15 -1.85 11.52
C THR A 176 -1.22 -1.56 10.36
N TYR A 177 0.03 -1.95 10.51
CA TYR A 177 1.10 -1.70 9.56
C TYR A 177 1.56 -3.02 8.95
N VAL A 178 1.90 -2.97 7.66
CA VAL A 178 2.38 -4.14 6.91
C VAL A 178 3.69 -3.78 6.24
N HIS A 179 4.80 -4.32 6.76
CA HIS A 179 6.15 -3.89 6.42
C HIS A 179 7.00 -5.05 5.88
N PRO A 180 7.27 -5.13 4.56
CA PRO A 180 8.22 -6.10 4.04
C PRO A 180 9.64 -5.71 4.45
N ALA A 181 10.42 -6.69 4.91
CA ALA A 181 11.80 -6.50 5.33
C ALA A 181 12.77 -7.41 4.55
N LYS A 182 14.06 -7.10 4.63
CA LYS A 182 15.12 -7.94 4.04
C LYS A 182 15.55 -9.06 4.99
N ALA A 183 15.41 -8.84 6.29
CA ALA A 183 15.76 -9.78 7.34
C ALA A 183 14.73 -9.67 8.46
N ALA A 184 14.64 -10.73 9.26
CA ALA A 184 13.89 -10.75 10.51
C ALA A 184 14.91 -10.86 11.64
N ASP A 185 15.55 -9.73 11.93
CA ASP A 185 16.60 -9.58 12.94
C ASP A 185 16.22 -8.48 13.93
N GLU A 186 16.97 -8.43 15.04
CA GLU A 186 16.78 -7.47 16.11
C GLU A 186 16.78 -6.02 15.60
N SER A 187 17.71 -5.67 14.72
CA SER A 187 17.83 -4.30 14.19
C SER A 187 16.56 -3.86 13.44
N THR A 188 15.96 -4.79 12.69
CA THR A 188 14.72 -4.56 11.96
C THR A 188 13.55 -4.41 12.94
N ILE A 189 13.46 -5.28 13.94
CA ILE A 189 12.39 -5.26 14.95
C ILE A 189 12.44 -3.94 15.74
N ARG A 190 13.62 -3.54 16.23
CA ARG A 190 13.82 -2.27 16.95
C ARG A 190 13.46 -1.06 16.09
N LEU A 191 13.84 -1.07 14.81
CA LEU A 191 13.47 0.01 13.88
C LEU A 191 11.95 0.12 13.71
N LEU A 192 11.24 -1.00 13.65
CA LEU A 192 9.78 -1.02 13.48
C LEU A 192 9.04 -0.55 14.74
N LEU A 193 9.61 -0.78 15.92
CA LEU A 193 9.04 -0.39 17.21
C LEU A 193 9.56 0.95 17.76
N GLY A 194 10.45 1.62 17.01
CA GLY A 194 11.21 2.77 17.51
C GLY A 194 10.44 4.11 17.53
N ASP A 195 9.43 4.28 16.68
CA ASP A 195 8.60 5.49 16.65
C ASP A 195 7.32 5.26 17.49
N ARG A 196 7.44 5.58 18.77
CA ARG A 196 6.43 5.29 19.81
C ARG A 196 6.23 6.48 20.74
N GLN A 197 5.04 6.58 21.33
CA GLN A 197 4.71 7.66 22.26
C GLN A 197 5.14 7.38 23.71
N GLN A 198 5.27 6.10 24.07
CA GLN A 198 5.61 5.68 25.43
C GLN A 198 7.12 5.41 25.58
N GLU A 199 7.67 5.71 26.76
CA GLU A 199 9.08 5.40 27.08
C GLU A 199 9.34 3.90 27.11
N SER A 200 8.45 3.14 27.77
CA SER A 200 8.41 1.67 27.74
C SER A 200 7.17 1.21 26.99
N LEU A 201 7.34 0.32 26.01
CA LEU A 201 6.27 -0.18 25.16
C LEU A 201 5.96 -1.65 25.48
N THR A 202 4.71 -1.95 25.82
CA THR A 202 4.26 -3.35 25.89
C THR A 202 4.14 -3.94 24.50
N VAL A 203 4.84 -5.06 24.25
CA VAL A 203 4.90 -5.73 22.94
C VAL A 203 4.49 -7.19 23.08
N TYR A 204 3.48 -7.59 22.34
CA TYR A 204 3.02 -8.97 22.22
C TYR A 204 3.67 -9.65 21.02
N THR A 205 4.36 -10.77 21.24
CA THR A 205 5.02 -11.55 20.18
C THR A 205 4.67 -13.03 20.24
N ASP A 206 5.06 -13.79 19.23
CA ASP A 206 5.16 -15.25 19.35
C ASP A 206 6.48 -15.67 20.04
N GLY A 207 6.73 -16.97 20.13
CA GLY A 207 7.97 -17.55 20.63
C GLY A 207 9.16 -17.46 19.67
N PHE A 208 9.17 -16.58 18.66
CA PHE A 208 10.30 -16.48 17.75
C PHE A 208 11.51 -15.82 18.40
N ARG A 209 12.65 -16.52 18.33
CA ARG A 209 13.95 -16.09 18.87
C ARG A 209 14.40 -14.68 18.46
N ALA A 210 13.95 -14.15 17.33
CA ALA A 210 14.31 -12.80 16.91
C ALA A 210 13.79 -11.72 17.87
N TYR A 211 12.78 -12.02 18.69
CA TYR A 211 12.23 -11.12 19.70
C TYR A 211 12.90 -11.26 21.09
N GLU A 212 13.70 -12.31 21.36
CA GLU A 212 14.42 -12.50 22.63
C GLU A 212 15.22 -11.27 23.09
N PRO A 213 15.90 -10.51 22.20
CA PRO A 213 16.66 -9.34 22.63
C PRO A 213 15.83 -8.18 23.22
N LEU A 214 14.50 -8.22 23.08
CA LEU A 214 13.62 -7.23 23.71
C LEU A 214 13.49 -7.45 25.23
N ASP A 215 13.70 -8.67 25.73
CA ASP A 215 13.54 -8.99 27.16
C ASP A 215 14.62 -8.32 28.03
N GLY A 216 15.76 -7.96 27.43
CA GLY A 216 16.90 -7.32 28.11
C GLY A 216 16.95 -5.80 27.97
N ASP A 217 15.88 -5.17 27.48
CA ASP A 217 15.83 -3.73 27.23
C ASP A 217 14.61 -3.09 27.91
N ASP A 218 14.85 -2.23 28.90
CA ASP A 218 13.83 -1.54 29.70
C ASP A 218 12.87 -0.67 28.86
N ALA A 219 13.25 -0.36 27.62
CA ALA A 219 12.39 0.27 26.62
C ALA A 219 11.18 -0.60 26.19
N PHE A 220 11.17 -1.89 26.52
CA PHE A 220 10.13 -2.82 26.09
C PHE A 220 9.68 -3.72 27.25
N ASP A 221 8.37 -3.88 27.37
CA ASP A 221 7.75 -4.92 28.18
C ASP A 221 7.24 -6.01 27.24
N ARG A 222 8.10 -7.01 26.95
CA ARG A 222 7.75 -8.09 26.02
C ARG A 222 6.98 -9.18 26.76
N GLN A 223 5.81 -9.50 26.22
CA GLN A 223 5.00 -10.65 26.63
C GLN A 223 4.74 -11.52 25.40
N TYR A 224 4.80 -12.85 25.54
CA TYR A 224 4.75 -13.74 24.38
C TYR A 224 3.93 -15.00 24.65
N VAL A 225 3.44 -15.60 23.56
CA VAL A 225 2.78 -16.91 23.57
C VAL A 225 3.55 -17.91 22.72
N VAL A 226 3.61 -19.17 23.16
CA VAL A 226 4.33 -20.24 22.45
C VAL A 226 3.34 -21.17 21.75
N HIS A 227 3.05 -20.89 20.49
CA HIS A 227 2.10 -21.68 19.68
C HIS A 227 2.50 -23.15 19.49
N GLY A 228 3.79 -23.48 19.62
CA GLY A 228 4.29 -24.86 19.53
C GLY A 228 3.80 -25.78 20.64
N GLU A 229 3.36 -25.21 21.77
CA GLU A 229 2.90 -25.92 22.96
C GLU A 229 1.36 -25.97 23.08
N GLY A 230 0.65 -25.47 22.05
CA GLY A 230 -0.82 -25.44 22.03
C GLY A 230 -1.42 -24.23 22.75
N GLU A 231 -0.60 -23.27 23.17
CA GLU A 231 -1.03 -22.00 23.75
C GLU A 231 -1.22 -20.94 22.65
N TYR A 232 -2.45 -20.42 22.53
CA TYR A 232 -2.82 -19.45 21.50
C TYR A 232 -3.15 -18.06 22.08
N ALA A 233 -3.37 -17.97 23.39
CA ALA A 233 -3.56 -16.74 24.15
C ALA A 233 -3.34 -17.02 25.63
N ASP A 234 -2.70 -16.08 26.34
CA ASP A 234 -2.71 -16.01 27.81
C ASP A 234 -3.33 -14.68 28.23
N GLY A 235 -4.61 -14.70 28.60
CA GLY A 235 -5.39 -13.48 28.82
C GLY A 235 -5.38 -12.55 27.59
N ASP A 236 -4.85 -11.34 27.76
CA ASP A 236 -4.70 -10.35 26.69
C ASP A 236 -3.43 -10.55 25.83
N VAL A 237 -2.52 -11.46 26.22
CA VAL A 237 -1.27 -11.73 25.51
C VAL A 237 -1.53 -12.66 24.31
N HIS A 238 -1.54 -12.08 23.12
CA HIS A 238 -1.67 -12.83 21.85
C HIS A 238 -1.27 -12.00 20.63
N VAL A 239 -1.03 -12.66 19.50
CA VAL A 239 -0.77 -12.02 18.18
C VAL A 239 -1.88 -12.26 17.14
N ASN A 240 -3.08 -12.63 17.60
CA ASN A 240 -4.24 -12.98 16.75
C ASN A 240 -4.61 -11.89 15.71
N THR A 241 -4.44 -10.61 16.06
CA THR A 241 -4.71 -9.52 15.12
C THR A 241 -3.71 -9.56 13.98
N CYS A 242 -2.43 -9.75 14.30
CA CYS A 242 -1.37 -9.93 13.31
C CYS A 242 -1.61 -11.15 12.41
N GLU A 243 -1.98 -12.31 12.97
CA GLU A 243 -2.26 -13.53 12.20
C GLU A 243 -3.44 -13.34 11.21
N SER A 244 -4.51 -12.71 11.69
CA SER A 244 -5.67 -12.36 10.86
C SER A 244 -5.26 -11.45 9.69
N HIS A 245 -4.42 -10.45 9.97
CA HIS A 245 -3.88 -9.54 8.97
C HIS A 245 -2.91 -10.22 7.99
N ALA A 246 -2.09 -11.16 8.45
CA ALA A 246 -1.23 -11.99 7.61
C ALA A 246 -2.07 -12.83 6.62
N SER A 247 -3.18 -13.41 7.08
CA SER A 247 -4.14 -14.13 6.22
C SER A 247 -4.77 -13.22 5.16
N LEU A 248 -5.11 -11.97 5.51
CA LEU A 248 -5.62 -10.99 4.56
C LEU A 248 -4.56 -10.55 3.54
N ALA A 249 -3.30 -10.35 3.97
CA ALA A 249 -2.19 -10.01 3.09
C ALA A 249 -1.90 -11.11 2.07
N ARG A 250 -1.90 -12.39 2.48
CA ARG A 250 -1.76 -13.54 1.57
C ARG A 250 -2.88 -13.58 0.53
N ARG A 251 -4.13 -13.38 0.94
CA ARG A 251 -5.30 -13.31 0.04
C ARG A 251 -5.21 -12.14 -0.94
N TRP A 252 -4.71 -10.99 -0.48
CA TRP A 252 -4.44 -9.83 -1.34
C TRP A 252 -3.40 -10.14 -2.43
N LEU A 253 -2.29 -10.78 -2.08
CA LEU A 253 -1.20 -11.06 -3.03
C LEU A 253 -1.54 -12.18 -4.04
N SER A 254 -2.45 -13.09 -3.69
CA SER A 254 -2.82 -14.27 -4.49
C SER A 254 -3.13 -13.98 -5.98
N PRO A 255 -4.04 -13.05 -6.35
CA PRO A 255 -4.35 -12.73 -7.75
C PRO A 255 -3.20 -12.03 -8.49
N HIS A 256 -2.20 -11.51 -7.79
CA HIS A 256 -1.06 -10.80 -8.37
C HIS A 256 0.14 -11.71 -8.67
N ARG A 257 -0.04 -13.05 -8.56
CA ARG A 257 0.90 -14.15 -8.82
C ARG A 257 2.34 -13.73 -9.20
N GLY A 258 3.25 -13.93 -8.26
CA GLY A 258 4.69 -13.76 -8.46
C GLY A 258 5.13 -12.30 -8.51
N VAL A 259 4.62 -11.49 -7.59
CA VAL A 259 5.17 -10.17 -7.28
C VAL A 259 6.67 -10.31 -6.99
N SER A 260 7.48 -9.40 -7.53
CA SER A 260 8.91 -9.38 -7.23
C SER A 260 9.13 -8.95 -5.78
N LYS A 261 10.11 -9.54 -5.08
CA LYS A 261 10.50 -9.07 -3.74
C LYS A 261 10.83 -7.58 -3.69
N ASP A 262 11.41 -7.03 -4.76
CA ASP A 262 11.72 -5.58 -4.86
C ASP A 262 10.47 -4.71 -5.03
N LYS A 263 9.35 -5.32 -5.42
CA LYS A 263 8.07 -4.64 -5.66
C LYS A 263 7.05 -5.02 -4.61
N LEU A 264 7.45 -5.68 -3.52
CA LEU A 264 6.49 -6.14 -2.51
C LEU A 264 5.89 -4.96 -1.75
N THR A 265 6.70 -3.93 -1.44
CA THR A 265 6.27 -2.74 -0.69
C THR A 265 5.09 -2.01 -1.33
N PRO A 266 5.12 -1.60 -2.61
CA PRO A 266 3.98 -0.94 -3.23
C PRO A 266 2.68 -1.78 -3.22
N TYR A 267 2.79 -3.11 -3.32
CA TYR A 267 1.61 -3.98 -3.26
C TYR A 267 1.04 -4.07 -1.85
N LEU A 268 1.89 -4.16 -0.83
CA LEU A 268 1.44 -4.21 0.57
C LEU A 268 0.87 -2.87 1.04
N ARG A 269 1.40 -1.73 0.56
CA ARG A 269 0.79 -0.40 0.77
C ARG A 269 -0.64 -0.33 0.21
N ALA A 270 -0.86 -0.86 -0.99
CA ALA A 270 -2.20 -0.97 -1.54
C ALA A 270 -3.13 -1.89 -0.72
N SER A 271 -2.58 -2.94 -0.10
CA SER A 271 -3.33 -3.78 0.83
C SER A 271 -3.80 -3.00 2.07
N GLN A 272 -2.93 -2.14 2.61
CA GLN A 272 -3.27 -1.26 3.73
C GLN A 272 -4.33 -0.23 3.34
N LEU A 273 -4.19 0.44 2.18
CA LEU A 273 -5.22 1.33 1.64
C LEU A 273 -6.55 0.60 1.45
N ARG A 274 -6.53 -0.64 0.96
CA ARG A 274 -7.73 -1.47 0.84
C ARG A 274 -8.44 -1.65 2.17
N LYS A 275 -7.74 -1.87 3.30
CA LYS A 275 -8.36 -1.97 4.64
C LYS A 275 -9.21 -0.72 4.94
N ARG A 276 -8.64 0.47 4.70
CA ARG A 276 -9.27 1.78 4.97
C ARG A 276 -10.51 2.04 4.10
N VAL A 277 -10.55 1.53 2.87
CA VAL A 277 -11.63 1.86 1.91
C VAL A 277 -12.64 0.74 1.66
N ARG A 278 -12.35 -0.50 2.06
CA ARG A 278 -13.19 -1.67 1.74
C ARG A 278 -14.64 -1.53 2.21
N ARG A 279 -14.84 -1.00 3.43
CA ARG A 279 -16.15 -0.84 4.06
C ARG A 279 -16.82 0.53 3.82
N LYS A 280 -16.12 1.50 3.21
CA LYS A 280 -16.68 2.83 2.92
C LYS A 280 -17.72 2.79 1.79
N PRO A 281 -18.67 3.75 1.75
CA PRO A 281 -19.48 4.01 0.55
C PRO A 281 -18.62 4.14 -0.72
N GLY A 282 -19.17 3.82 -1.89
CA GLY A 282 -18.41 3.79 -3.16
C GLY A 282 -17.70 5.08 -3.48
N ASP A 283 -18.43 6.19 -3.42
CA ASP A 283 -17.90 7.49 -3.80
C ASP A 283 -16.83 7.96 -2.80
N GLU A 284 -17.05 7.74 -1.50
CA GLU A 284 -16.05 8.00 -0.46
C GLU A 284 -14.80 7.13 -0.62
N ALA A 285 -14.96 5.84 -0.94
CA ALA A 285 -13.85 4.93 -1.18
C ALA A 285 -13.04 5.40 -2.40
N LEU A 286 -13.69 5.78 -3.50
CA LEU A 286 -13.02 6.31 -4.68
C LEU A 286 -12.27 7.60 -4.35
N LYS A 287 -12.91 8.53 -3.64
CA LYS A 287 -12.30 9.79 -3.21
C LYS A 287 -11.06 9.54 -2.35
N THR A 288 -11.16 8.67 -1.34
CA THR A 288 -10.03 8.31 -0.46
C THR A 288 -8.88 7.68 -1.26
N ILE A 289 -9.18 6.77 -2.21
CA ILE A 289 -8.17 6.14 -3.09
C ILE A 289 -7.43 7.20 -3.92
N LEU A 290 -8.16 8.19 -4.45
CA LEU A 290 -7.59 9.25 -5.26
C LEU A 290 -6.76 10.22 -4.40
N GLU A 291 -7.28 10.65 -3.25
CA GLU A 291 -6.57 11.51 -2.29
C GLU A 291 -5.24 10.89 -1.83
N THR A 292 -5.17 9.57 -1.66
CA THR A 292 -3.94 8.90 -1.21
C THR A 292 -2.83 8.85 -2.28
N ALA A 293 -3.14 9.15 -3.55
CA ALA A 293 -2.20 9.00 -4.67
C ALA A 293 -1.94 10.30 -5.44
N LEU A 294 -2.46 11.42 -4.95
CA LEU A 294 -2.35 12.77 -5.53
C LEU A 294 -1.49 13.65 -4.62
#